data_AF-A0A523YX82-F1
#
_entry.id   AF-A0A523YX82-F1
#
_cell.length_a   1.000
_cell.length_b   1.000
_cell.length_c   1.000
_cell.angle_alpha   90.00
_cell.angle_beta   90.00
_cell.angle_gamma   90.00
#
_symmetry.space_group_name_H-M   'P 1'
#
loop_
_entity.id
_entity.type
_entity.pdbx_description
1 polymer ?
#
loop_
_entity_poly.entity_id
_entity_poly.type
_entity_poly.pdbx_seq_one_letter_code
_entity_poly.pdbx_strand_id
1 'polypeptide(L)'
;MSDQQNEQERLRRIRDRQIQLRDPKKKERKDQRGAAKKHRESVEAFSITKIWTDLPKIIRGTVIGMLAGLAILLVLPYIFQGAWVDYAGFAAVFILAFLGMIFGQALDARDRLMDV
;
A
#
# COMPACT_ATOMS: atom_id res chain seq x y z
N MET A 1 -21.24 -43.61 -29.28
CA MET A 1 -20.25 -42.68 -29.88
C MET A 1 -19.84 -41.55 -28.92
N SER A 2 -20.70 -41.10 -27.98
CA SER A 2 -20.39 -40.04 -27.01
C SER A 2 -19.33 -40.42 -25.96
N ASP A 3 -19.32 -41.66 -25.46
CA ASP A 3 -18.39 -42.09 -24.40
C ASP A 3 -16.92 -42.09 -24.83
N GLN A 4 -16.63 -42.44 -26.09
CA GLN A 4 -15.26 -42.42 -26.60
C GLN A 4 -14.69 -40.99 -26.72
N GLN A 5 -15.54 -40.00 -27.00
CA GLN A 5 -15.12 -38.60 -27.06
C GLN A 5 -14.83 -38.03 -25.67
N ASN A 6 -15.66 -38.37 -24.68
CA ASN A 6 -15.43 -38.02 -23.28
C ASN A 6 -14.14 -38.62 -22.73
N GLU A 7 -13.86 -39.90 -23.04
CA GLU A 7 -12.65 -40.57 -22.58
C GLU A 7 -11.39 -39.97 -23.24
N GLN A 8 -11.46 -39.57 -24.51
CA GLN A 8 -10.36 -38.88 -25.19
C GLN A 8 -10.08 -37.48 -24.61
N GLU A 9 -11.11 -36.70 -24.27
CA GLU A 9 -10.93 -35.40 -23.62
C GLU A 9 -10.35 -35.53 -22.21
N ARG A 10 -10.77 -36.56 -21.47
CA ARG A 10 -10.22 -36.86 -20.14
C ARG A 10 -8.73 -37.21 -20.23
N LEU A 11 -8.34 -38.03 -21.20
CA LEU A 11 -6.94 -38.38 -21.45
C LEU A 11 -6.09 -37.18 -21.90
N ARG A 12 -6.64 -36.29 -22.75
CA ARG A 12 -5.97 -35.03 -23.13
C ARG A 12 -5.70 -34.14 -21.92
N ARG A 13 -6.69 -33.94 -21.05
CA ARG A 13 -6.53 -33.14 -19.82
C ARG A 13 -5.46 -33.71 -18.89
N ILE A 14 -5.39 -35.02 -18.74
CA ILE A 14 -4.35 -35.67 -17.92
C ILE A 14 -2.96 -35.45 -18.51
N ARG A 15 -2.81 -35.61 -19.84
CA ARG A 15 -1.55 -35.38 -20.55
C ARG A 15 -1.07 -33.94 -20.39
N ASP A 16 -1.93 -32.96 -20.62
CA ASP A 16 -1.57 -31.54 -20.50
C ASP A 16 -1.15 -31.16 -19.07
N ARG A 17 -1.80 -31.77 -18.08
CA ARG A 17 -1.43 -31.57 -16.66
C ARG A 17 -0.04 -32.14 -16.36
N GLN A 18 0.28 -33.31 -16.91
CA GLN A 18 1.62 -33.90 -16.76
C GLN A 18 2.70 -33.06 -17.48
N ILE A 19 2.41 -32.56 -18.68
CA ILE A 19 3.33 -31.68 -19.42
C ILE A 19 3.58 -30.37 -18.64
N GLN A 20 2.53 -29.75 -18.09
CA GLN A 20 2.68 -28.56 -17.27
C GLN A 20 3.47 -28.77 -15.98
N LEU A 21 3.37 -29.95 -15.37
CA LEU A 21 4.10 -30.30 -14.15
C LEU A 21 5.57 -30.62 -14.44
N ARG A 22 5.87 -31.15 -15.63
CA ARG A 22 7.22 -31.49 -16.06
C ARG A 22 7.98 -30.35 -16.72
N ASP A 23 7.38 -29.19 -16.94
CA ASP A 23 8.06 -28.06 -17.59
C ASP A 23 9.04 -27.36 -16.62
N PRO A 24 10.36 -27.59 -16.74
CA PRO A 24 11.35 -26.96 -15.84
C PRO A 24 11.40 -25.44 -16.05
N LYS A 25 10.98 -24.94 -17.22
CA LYS A 25 11.02 -23.52 -17.58
C LYS A 25 9.98 -22.70 -16.84
N LYS A 26 8.91 -23.32 -16.30
CA LYS A 26 7.93 -22.61 -15.45
C LYS A 26 8.54 -22.12 -14.15
N LYS A 27 9.40 -22.93 -13.52
CA LYS A 27 10.11 -22.56 -12.29
C LYS A 27 11.18 -21.50 -12.58
N GLU A 28 11.95 -21.73 -13.64
CA GLU A 28 12.99 -20.79 -14.09
C GLU A 28 12.43 -19.41 -14.44
N ARG A 29 11.29 -19.34 -15.15
CA ARG A 29 10.60 -18.07 -15.46
C ARG A 29 10.07 -17.37 -14.20
N LYS A 30 9.64 -18.13 -13.19
CA LYS A 30 9.16 -17.58 -11.92
C LYS A 30 10.34 -16.97 -11.14
N ASP A 31 11.48 -17.67 -11.11
CA ASP A 31 12.69 -17.22 -10.42
C ASP A 31 13.33 -16.01 -11.14
N GLN A 32 13.36 -16.01 -12.48
CA GLN A 32 13.80 -14.86 -13.28
C GLN A 32 12.90 -13.63 -13.08
N ARG A 33 11.58 -13.79 -12.96
CA ARG A 33 10.66 -12.68 -12.65
C ARG A 33 10.92 -12.11 -11.26
N GLY A 34 11.18 -12.96 -10.26
CA GLY A 34 11.55 -12.53 -8.92
C GLY A 34 12.86 -11.76 -8.88
N ALA A 35 13.88 -12.28 -9.58
CA ALA A 35 15.19 -11.65 -9.69
C ALA A 35 15.12 -10.30 -10.44
N ALA A 36 14.39 -10.23 -11.55
CA ALA A 36 14.23 -8.99 -12.33
C ALA A 36 13.49 -7.91 -11.53
N LYS A 37 12.48 -8.28 -10.74
CA LYS A 37 11.76 -7.33 -9.87
C LYS A 37 12.68 -6.77 -8.78
N LYS A 38 13.43 -7.65 -8.08
CA LYS A 38 14.44 -7.25 -7.08
C LYS A 38 15.53 -6.37 -7.68
N HIS A 39 16.00 -6.70 -8.88
CA HIS A 39 17.05 -5.91 -9.52
C HIS A 39 16.55 -4.51 -9.90
N ARG A 40 15.30 -4.40 -10.38
CA ARG A 40 14.67 -3.12 -10.70
C ARG A 40 14.43 -2.28 -9.45
N GLU A 41 13.98 -2.90 -8.35
CA GLU A 41 13.84 -2.25 -7.04
C GLU A 41 15.19 -1.80 -6.47
N SER A 42 16.29 -2.53 -6.75
CA SER A 42 17.64 -2.15 -6.28
C SER A 42 18.34 -1.07 -7.12
N VAL A 43 17.91 -0.88 -8.37
CA VAL A 43 18.52 0.06 -9.33
C VAL A 43 17.72 1.36 -9.43
N GLU A 44 16.45 1.37 -9.03
CA GLU A 44 15.69 2.61 -8.91
C GLU A 44 16.29 3.48 -7.80
N ALA A 45 16.73 4.68 -8.18
CA ALA A 45 17.28 5.67 -7.26
C ALA A 45 16.31 5.91 -6.10
N PHE A 46 16.85 5.90 -4.87
CA PHE A 46 16.12 6.26 -3.65
C PHE A 46 15.39 7.60 -3.86
N SER A 47 14.08 7.53 -4.11
CA SER A 47 13.26 8.70 -4.39
C SER A 47 12.37 8.94 -3.18
N ILE A 48 12.55 10.09 -2.53
CA ILE A 48 11.75 10.53 -1.38
C ILE A 48 10.27 10.56 -1.74
N THR A 49 9.95 10.95 -2.97
CA THR A 49 8.58 10.92 -3.50
C THR A 49 8.03 9.51 -3.54
N LYS A 50 8.86 8.52 -3.91
CA LYS A 50 8.47 7.12 -4.00
C LYS A 50 8.21 6.51 -2.62
N ILE A 51 9.07 6.81 -1.66
CA ILE A 51 8.86 6.46 -0.24
C ILE A 51 7.56 7.08 0.28
N TRP A 52 7.31 8.35 -0.06
CA TRP A 52 6.05 8.98 0.30
C TRP A 52 4.89 8.22 -0.33
N THR A 53 4.88 7.95 -1.64
CA THR A 53 3.82 7.21 -2.34
C THR A 53 3.68 5.73 -1.98
N ASP A 54 4.67 5.12 -1.34
CA ASP A 54 4.61 3.73 -0.88
C ASP A 54 4.15 3.60 0.58
N LEU A 55 4.20 4.70 1.36
CA LEU A 55 3.73 4.68 2.75
C LEU A 55 2.21 4.46 2.84
N PRO A 56 1.71 3.66 3.81
CA PRO A 56 0.30 3.54 4.13
C PRO A 56 -0.39 4.90 4.27
N LYS A 57 -1.61 5.02 3.73
CA LYS A 57 -2.37 6.28 3.78
C LYS A 57 -2.68 6.73 5.21
N ILE A 58 -2.81 5.79 6.14
CA ILE A 58 -2.94 6.07 7.58
C ILE A 58 -1.74 6.85 8.13
N ILE A 59 -0.52 6.49 7.71
CA ILE A 59 0.71 7.17 8.14
C ILE A 59 0.79 8.55 7.50
N ARG A 60 0.53 8.66 6.19
CA ARG A 60 0.50 9.97 5.53
C ARG A 60 -0.51 10.91 6.14
N GLY A 61 -1.72 10.42 6.38
CA GLY A 61 -2.79 11.20 7.02
C GLY A 61 -2.38 11.69 8.40
N THR A 62 -1.78 10.81 9.21
CA THR A 62 -1.26 11.18 10.54
C THR A 62 -0.17 12.25 10.45
N VAL A 63 0.80 12.09 9.53
CA VAL A 63 1.88 13.07 9.34
C VAL A 63 1.34 14.42 8.87
N ILE A 64 0.39 14.44 7.94
CA ILE A 64 -0.26 15.67 7.49
C ILE A 64 -1.01 16.35 8.64
N GLY A 65 -1.76 15.59 9.43
CA GLY A 65 -2.46 16.09 10.61
C GLY A 65 -1.51 16.67 11.66
N MET A 66 -0.39 15.98 11.91
CA MET A 66 0.64 16.44 12.84
C MET A 66 1.32 17.73 12.36
N LEU A 67 1.65 17.83 11.07
CA LEU A 67 2.22 19.04 10.48
C LEU A 67 1.25 20.22 10.55
N ALA A 68 -0.03 20.00 10.28
CA ALA A 68 -1.06 21.03 10.40
C ALA A 68 -1.20 21.51 11.86
N GLY A 69 -1.20 20.58 12.81
CA GLY A 69 -1.25 20.92 14.23
C GLY A 69 0.00 21.65 14.72
N LEU A 70 1.19 21.26 14.27
CA LEU A 70 2.44 21.97 14.57
C LEU A 70 2.41 23.40 14.01
N ALA A 71 1.89 23.59 12.80
CA ALA A 71 1.71 24.91 12.23
C ALA A 71 0.80 25.78 13.11
N ILE A 72 -0.29 25.22 13.63
CA ILE A 72 -1.17 25.94 14.57
C ILE A 72 -0.40 26.27 15.86
N LEU A 73 0.28 25.30 16.47
CA LEU A 73 1.05 25.53 17.70
C LEU A 73 2.09 26.65 17.55
N LEU A 74 2.71 26.77 16.37
CA LEU A 74 3.67 27.83 16.08
C LEU A 74 3.01 29.19 15.80
N VAL A 75 1.86 29.21 15.12
CA VAL A 75 1.19 30.45 14.68
C VAL A 75 0.29 31.05 15.77
N LEU A 76 -0.37 30.21 16.57
CA LEU A 76 -1.33 30.63 17.61
C LEU A 76 -0.77 31.65 18.62
N PRO A 77 0.46 31.51 19.15
CA PRO A 77 1.02 32.48 20.11
C PRO A 77 1.33 33.86 19.50
N TYR A 78 1.46 33.97 18.17
CA TYR A 78 1.61 35.28 17.52
C TYR A 78 0.31 36.09 17.49
N ILE A 79 -0.84 35.41 17.60
CA ILE A 79 -2.16 36.04 17.51
C ILE A 79 -2.73 36.27 18.92
N PHE A 80 -2.53 35.32 19.83
CA PHE A 80 -3.08 35.35 21.18
C PHE A 80 -1.97 35.32 22.22
N GLN A 81 -1.98 36.30 23.13
CA GLN A 81 -1.08 36.34 24.28
C GLN A 81 -1.85 35.80 25.50
N GLY A 82 -1.61 34.55 25.86
CA GLY A 82 -2.22 33.93 27.03
C GLY A 82 -1.53 32.62 27.39
N ALA A 83 -1.34 32.35 28.68
CA ALA A 83 -0.70 31.13 29.16
C ALA A 83 -1.46 29.84 28.76
N TRP A 84 -2.75 29.96 28.38
CA TRP A 84 -3.56 28.84 27.89
C TRP A 84 -3.27 28.47 26.43
N VAL A 85 -2.62 29.36 25.67
CA VAL A 85 -2.41 29.22 24.22
C VAL A 85 -1.50 28.03 23.90
N ASP A 86 -0.47 27.81 24.69
CA ASP A 86 0.43 26.67 24.52
C ASP A 86 -0.32 25.35 24.69
N TYR A 87 -1.16 25.23 25.73
CA TYR A 87 -1.98 24.04 25.97
C TYR A 87 -2.99 23.80 24.85
N ALA A 88 -3.62 24.85 24.33
CA ALA A 88 -4.52 24.76 23.18
C ALA A 88 -3.78 24.33 21.91
N GLY A 89 -2.56 24.81 21.69
CA GLY A 89 -1.69 24.38 20.60
C GLY A 89 -1.36 22.89 20.69
N PHE A 90 -0.96 22.40 21.86
CA PHE A 90 -0.66 20.97 22.05
C PHE A 90 -1.91 20.09 21.84
N ALA A 91 -3.07 20.54 22.33
CA ALA A 91 -4.32 19.86 22.09
C ALA A 91 -4.66 19.81 20.58
N ALA A 92 -4.44 20.90 19.85
CA ALA A 92 -4.65 20.96 18.41
C ALA A 92 -3.75 19.96 17.65
N VAL A 93 -2.48 19.82 18.04
CA VAL A 93 -1.55 18.80 17.48
C VAL A 93 -2.11 17.40 17.64
N PHE A 94 -2.53 17.05 18.85
CA PHE A 94 -3.06 15.72 19.14
C PHE A 94 -4.35 15.43 18.35
N ILE A 95 -5.30 16.36 18.36
CA ILE A 95 -6.59 16.21 17.68
C ILE A 95 -6.37 16.09 16.17
N LEU A 96 -5.56 16.96 15.57
CA LEU A 96 -5.33 16.94 14.12
C LEU A 96 -4.54 15.72 13.67
N ALA A 97 -3.54 15.27 14.45
CA ALA A 97 -2.85 14.01 14.17
C ALA A 97 -3.82 12.82 14.20
N PHE A 98 -4.71 12.78 15.19
CA PHE A 98 -5.72 11.72 15.33
C PHE A 98 -6.75 11.76 14.18
N LEU A 99 -7.27 12.95 13.84
CA LEU A 99 -8.14 13.12 12.68
C LEU A 99 -7.44 12.69 11.40
N GLY A 100 -6.18 13.11 11.21
CA GLY A 100 -5.36 12.71 10.07
C GLY A 100 -5.22 11.20 9.95
N MET A 101 -5.03 10.50 11.07
CA MET A 101 -5.01 9.03 11.11
C MET A 101 -6.35 8.43 10.65
N ILE A 102 -7.47 8.91 11.20
CA ILE A 102 -8.81 8.41 10.84
C ILE A 102 -9.09 8.63 9.36
N PHE A 103 -8.83 9.83 8.83
CA PHE A 103 -9.02 10.12 7.41
C PHE A 103 -8.11 9.25 6.53
N GLY A 104 -6.86 9.06 6.94
CA GLY A 104 -5.94 8.17 6.24
C GLY A 104 -6.43 6.72 6.21
N GLN A 105 -6.99 6.23 7.31
CA GLN A 105 -7.59 4.89 7.40
C GLN A 105 -8.87 4.78 6.56
N ALA A 106 -9.72 5.80 6.58
CA ALA A 106 -10.96 5.83 5.80
C ALA A 106 -10.68 5.79 4.29
N LEU A 107 -9.66 6.52 3.84
CA LEU A 107 -9.22 6.47 2.44
C LEU A 107 -8.63 5.11 2.06
N ASP A 108 -7.92 4.46 2.97
CA ASP A 108 -7.39 3.11 2.75
C ASP A 108 -8.52 2.07 2.66
N ALA A 109 -9.53 2.18 3.54
CA ALA A 109 -10.71 1.35 3.53
C ALA A 109 -11.56 1.55 2.26
N ARG A 110 -11.70 2.80 1.80
CA ARG A 110 -12.40 3.13 0.55
C ARG A 110 -11.73 2.46 -0.65
N ASP A 111 -10.41 2.60 -0.80
CA ASP A 111 -9.68 2.02 -1.93
C ASP A 111 -9.82 0.49 -1.95
N ARG A 112 -9.73 -0.14 -0.77
CA ARG A 112 -9.93 -1.59 -0.65
C ARG A 112 -11.33 -2.05 -1.06
N LEU A 113 -12.35 -1.23 -0.84
CA LEU A 113 -13.73 -1.52 -1.27
C LEU A 113 -13.96 -1.23 -2.76
N MET A 114 -13.16 -0.36 -3.37
CA MET A 114 -13.25 -0.03 -4.81
C MET A 114 -12.55 -1.05 -5.71
N ASP A 115 -11.59 -1.80 -5.17
CA ASP A 115 -10.83 -2.85 -5.88
C ASP A 115 -11.50 -4.25 -5.84
N VAL A 116 -12.67 -4.38 -5.21
CA VAL A 116 -13.49 -5.60 -5.14
C VAL A 116 -14.66 -5.49 -6.11
#